data_AF-G9KFF2-F1
#
_entry.id   AF-G9KFF2-F1
#
_cell.length_a   1.000
_cell.length_b   1.000
_cell.length_c   1.000
_cell.angle_alpha   90.00
_cell.angle_beta   90.00
_cell.angle_gamma   90.00
#
_symmetry.space_group_name_H-M   'P 1'
#
loop_
_entity.id
_entity.type
_entity.pdbx_description
1 polymer ?
#
loop_
_entity_poly.entity_id
_entity_poly.type
_entity_poly.pdbx_seq_one_letter_code
_entity_poly.pdbx_strand_id
1 'polypeptide(L)' 'EKEYFTVNPKSGDLLVSNRIDREQICGKKSLCILDFDTVAENPLNIFHIAVIVQDINDNTPLFKQNKIELKIVES' A
#
# COMPACT_ATOMS: atom_id res chain seq x y z
N GLU A 1 -4.45 4.49 -15.69
CA GLU A 1 -3.83 3.88 -14.49
C GLU A 1 -2.99 4.90 -13.76
N LYS A 2 -2.83 4.78 -12.44
CA LYS A 2 -1.82 5.56 -11.70
C LYS A 2 -0.54 4.73 -11.65
N GLU A 3 0.54 5.22 -12.22
CA GLU A 3 1.86 4.63 -12.04
C GLU A 3 2.38 4.97 -10.63
N TYR A 4 2.51 3.95 -9.78
CA TYR A 4 3.03 4.11 -8.42
C TYR A 4 4.54 4.08 -8.35
N PHE A 5 5.17 3.47 -9.35
CA PHE A 5 6.61 3.26 -9.40
C PHE A 5 7.18 3.73 -10.73
N THR A 6 8.44 4.17 -10.70
CA THR A 6 9.22 4.47 -11.90
C THR A 6 10.65 3.99 -11.69
N VAL A 7 11.27 3.48 -12.74
CA VAL A 7 12.68 3.05 -12.70
C VAL A 7 13.55 4.16 -13.29
N ASN A 8 14.61 4.53 -12.58
CA ASN A 8 15.60 5.46 -13.11
C ASN A 8 16.39 4.80 -14.25
N PRO A 9 16.35 5.30 -15.49
CA PRO A 9 17.00 4.64 -16.63
C PRO A 9 18.53 4.71 -16.59
N LYS A 10 19.12 5.57 -15.75
CA LYS A 10 20.57 5.71 -15.60
C LYS A 10 21.14 4.86 -14.46
N SER A 11 20.48 4.85 -13.30
CA SER A 11 20.95 4.11 -12.11
C SER A 11 20.30 2.75 -11.92
N GLY A 12 19.13 2.52 -12.51
CA GLY A 12 18.31 1.32 -12.28
C GLY A 12 17.50 1.37 -10.98
N ASP A 13 17.50 2.49 -10.25
CA ASP A 13 16.78 2.60 -8.98
C ASP A 13 15.26 2.57 -9.18
N LEU A 14 14.56 1.79 -8.35
CA LEU A 14 13.10 1.80 -8.27
C LEU A 14 12.65 2.93 -7.34
N LEU A 15 11.89 3.89 -7.89
CA LEU A 15 11.42 5.07 -7.20
C LEU A 15 9.91 5.03 -7.04
N VAL A 16 9.41 5.59 -5.93
CA VAL A 16 7.98 5.79 -5.70
C VAL A 16 7.57 7.12 -6.33
N SER A 17 6.69 7.07 -7.32
CA SER A 17 6.27 8.24 -8.11
C SER A 17 4.98 8.88 -7.60
N ASN A 18 4.18 8.14 -6.81
CA ASN A 18 2.93 8.63 -6.26
C ASN A 18 2.65 8.07 -4.86
N ARG A 19 1.73 8.70 -4.12
CA ARG A 19 1.31 8.21 -2.80
C ARG A 19 0.65 6.83 -2.95
N ILE A 20 1.18 5.87 -2.21
CA ILE A 20 0.64 4.53 -2.08
C ILE A 20 -0.21 4.50 -0.82
N ASP A 21 -1.49 4.23 -0.99
CA ASP A 21 -2.46 4.08 0.11
C ASP A 21 -2.98 2.64 0.05
N ARG A 22 -2.52 1.81 0.99
CA ARG A 22 -2.79 0.37 0.98
C ARG A 22 -4.29 0.11 1.06
N GLU A 23 -5.00 0.87 1.87
CA GLU A 23 -6.43 0.73 2.10
C GLU A 23 -7.24 1.09 0.85
N GLN A 24 -6.79 2.07 0.07
CA GLN A 24 -7.41 2.39 -1.23
C GLN A 24 -7.08 1.37 -2.32
N ILE A 25 -5.86 0.82 -2.34
CA ILE A 25 -5.39 -0.03 -3.43
C ILE A 25 -5.79 -1.50 -3.22
N CYS A 26 -5.55 -2.02 -2.03
CA CYS A 26 -5.72 -3.43 -1.68
C CYS A 26 -6.89 -3.67 -0.72
N GLY A 27 -7.47 -2.61 -0.14
CA GLY A 27 -8.55 -2.73 0.83
C GLY A 27 -8.08 -3.47 2.08
N LYS A 28 -8.88 -4.46 2.51
CA LYS A 28 -8.62 -5.26 3.71
C LYS A 28 -7.86 -6.56 3.44
N LYS A 29 -7.22 -6.69 2.27
CA LYS A 29 -6.44 -7.89 1.94
C LYS A 29 -5.25 -8.05 2.88
N SER A 30 -4.99 -9.27 3.30
CA SER A 30 -3.84 -9.61 4.16
C SER A 30 -2.50 -9.36 3.47
N LEU A 31 -2.44 -9.61 2.16
CA LEU A 31 -1.26 -9.38 1.33
C LEU A 31 -1.61 -8.39 0.21
N CYS A 32 -0.83 -7.32 0.11
CA CYS A 32 -0.96 -6.30 -0.92
C CYS A 32 0.27 -6.36 -1.83
N ILE A 33 0.08 -6.87 -3.05
CA ILE A 33 1.13 -6.98 -4.07
C ILE A 33 0.78 -6.04 -5.21
N LEU A 34 1.75 -5.24 -5.63
CA LEU A 34 1.70 -4.44 -6.84
C LEU A 34 2.71 -5.01 -7.83
N ASP A 35 2.19 -5.61 -8.88
CA ASP A 35 2.99 -6.17 -9.97
C ASP A 35 3.18 -5.12 -11.06
N PHE A 36 4.40 -5.00 -11.57
CA PHE A 36 4.69 -4.23 -12.76
C PHE A 36 5.87 -4.82 -13.52
N ASP A 37 5.89 -4.57 -14.83
CA ASP A 37 6.93 -5.03 -15.73
C ASP A 37 7.84 -3.87 -16.11
N THR A 38 9.14 -4.13 -16.20
CA THR A 38 10.11 -3.16 -16.72
C THR A 38 11.01 -3.81 -17.76
N VAL A 39 11.46 -3.02 -18.73
CA VAL A 39 12.31 -3.46 -19.83
C VAL A 39 13.66 -2.79 -19.69
N ALA A 40 14.71 -3.60 -19.68
CA ALA A 40 16.08 -3.11 -19.86
C ALA A 40 16.48 -3.31 -21.32
N GLU A 41 17.00 -2.25 -21.95
CA GLU A 41 17.53 -2.32 -23.31
C GLU A 41 19.02 -2.67 -23.30
N ASN A 42 19.49 -3.38 -24.33
CA ASN A 42 20.90 -3.76 -24.55
C ASN A 42 21.57 -4.60 -23.43
N PRO A 43 21.28 -5.91 -23.33
CA PRO A 43 20.34 -6.70 -24.14
C PRO A 43 18.90 -6.55 -23.66
N LEU A 44 17.93 -6.76 -24.58
CA LEU A 44 16.51 -6.62 -24.28
C LEU A 44 16.07 -7.72 -23.30
N ASN A 45 15.77 -7.32 -22.07
CA ASN A 45 15.29 -8.20 -21.00
C ASN A 45 14.03 -7.61 -20.35
N ILE A 46 13.06 -8.47 -20.05
CA ILE A 46 11.85 -8.12 -19.31
C ILE A 46 12.01 -8.61 -17.88
N PHE A 47 11.77 -7.72 -16.92
CA PHE A 47 11.77 -8.03 -15.50
C PHE A 47 10.37 -7.87 -14.93
N HIS A 48 9.87 -8.95 -14.35
CA HIS A 48 8.63 -8.95 -13.59
C HIS A 48 8.95 -8.59 -12.13
N ILE A 49 8.39 -7.49 -11.63
CA ILE A 49 8.67 -6.99 -10.30
C ILE A 49 7.38 -7.03 -9.48
N ALA A 50 7.45 -7.69 -8.33
CA ALA A 50 6.36 -7.74 -7.34
C ALA A 50 6.76 -6.91 -6.11
N VAL A 51 6.02 -5.83 -5.85
CA VAL A 51 6.23 -4.99 -4.66
C VAL A 51 5.18 -5.33 -3.61
N ILE A 52 5.64 -5.79 -2.45
CA ILE A 52 4.77 -6.06 -1.30
C ILE A 52 4.65 -4.76 -0.49
N VAL A 53 3.45 -4.19 -0.46
CA VAL A 53 3.16 -3.00 0.34
C VAL A 53 2.91 -3.41 1.78
N GLN A 54 3.76 -2.93 2.69
CA GLN A 54 3.59 -3.17 4.12
C GLN A 54 2.55 -2.23 4.71
N ASP A 55 1.74 -2.79 5.61
CA ASP A 55 0.76 -2.03 6.37
C ASP A 55 1.44 -1.16 7.43
N ILE A 56 0.93 0.05 7.61
CA ILE A 56 1.34 0.96 8.69
C ILE A 56 0.08 1.40 9.41
N ASN A 57 0.14 1.46 10.74
CA ASN A 57 -0.97 1.91 11.56
C ASN A 57 -1.13 3.44 11.53
N ASP A 58 -1.56 3.98 10.39
CA ASP A 58 -1.83 5.41 10.17
C ASP A 58 -3.32 5.79 10.34
N ASN A 59 -4.19 4.79 10.52
CA ASN A 59 -5.62 4.97 10.75
C ASN A 59 -5.95 4.98 12.24
N THR A 60 -6.36 6.14 12.77
CA THR A 60 -6.69 6.30 14.20
C THR A 60 -7.98 5.50 14.54
N PRO A 61 -8.01 4.76 15.68
CA PRO A 61 -9.21 4.05 16.08
C PRO A 61 -10.38 5.01 16.32
N LEU A 62 -11.58 4.61 15.87
CA LEU A 62 -12.81 5.35 16.06
C LEU A 62 -13.79 4.52 16.88
N PHE A 63 -14.25 5.08 17.99
CA PHE A 63 -15.33 4.49 18.77
C PHE A 63 -16.65 4.59 18.00
N LYS A 64 -17.51 3.56 18.10
CA LYS A 64 -18.85 3.59 17.49
C LYS A 64 -19.75 4.70 18.03
N GLN A 65 -19.53 5.09 19.29
CA GLN A 65 -20.28 6.13 19.97
C GLN A 65 -19.29 7.02 20.71
N ASN A 66 -19.53 8.33 20.69
CA ASN A 66 -18.72 9.31 21.43
C ASN A 66 -18.99 9.26 22.94
N LYS A 67 -20.13 8.70 23.35
CA LYS A 67 -20.52 8.51 24.74
C LYS A 67 -21.22 7.17 24.88
N ILE A 68 -20.87 6.41 25.92
CA ILE A 68 -21.53 5.16 26.28
C ILE A 68 -22.21 5.38 27.63
N GLU A 69 -23.52 5.17 27.71
CA GLU A 69 -24.26 5.23 28.98
C GLU A 69 -24.51 3.83 29.50
N LEU A 70 -24.01 3.56 30.72
CA LEU A 70 -24.17 2.28 31.41
C LEU A 70 -24.96 2.53 32.70
N LYS A 71 -25.92 1.65 33.00
CA LYS A 71 -26.67 1.66 34.26
C LYS A 71 -26.40 0.35 34.98
N ILE A 72 -25.87 0.43 36.19
CA ILE A 72 -25.56 -0.71 37.05
C ILE A 72 -26.47 -0.60 38.28
N VAL A 73 -27.18 -1.68 38.60
CA VAL A 73 -28.02 -1.77 39.80
C VAL A 73 -27.17 -2.17 41.01
N GLU A 74 -27.53 -1.65 42.18
CA GLU A 74 -26.88 -2.04 43.44
C GLU A 74 -27.22 -3.50 43.81
N SER A 75 -26.31 -4.15 44.53
CA SER A 75 -26.45 -5.55 45.01
C SER A 75 -27.15 -5.64 46.34
#